data_AF-K1TF66-F1
#
_entry.id   AF-K1TF66-F1
#
_cell.length_a   1.000
_cell.length_b   1.000
_cell.length_c   1.000
_cell.angle_alpha   90.00
_cell.angle_beta   90.00
_cell.angle_gamma   90.00
#
_symmetry.space_group_name_H-M   'P 1'
#
loop_
_entity.id
_entity.type
_entity.pdbx_description
1 polymer ?
#
loop_
_entity_poly.entity_id
_entity_poly.type
_entity_poly.pdbx_seq_one_letter_code
_entity_poly.pdbx_strand_id
1 'polypeptide(L)'
;SQIAPADLPLMKSATHFNPVDLVCGVRDAQGGHFDLRRYVDPATGFISSKSSSGRELRAQELPGLWNGSMARWNTVFVDVPVSTFSPVKVVQDLLRPQHQ
;
A
#
# COMPACT_ATOMS: atom_id res chain seq x y z
N SER A 1 -9.47 9.68 6.03
CA SER A 1 -9.12 8.24 6.08
C SER A 1 -9.49 7.62 4.75
N GLN A 2 -8.66 6.74 4.17
CA GLN A 2 -9.00 5.99 2.95
C GLN A 2 -10.00 4.85 3.22
N ILE A 3 -10.33 4.59 4.49
CA ILE A 3 -11.26 3.55 4.93
C ILE A 3 -12.65 4.17 5.06
N ALA A 4 -13.63 3.60 4.34
CA ALA A 4 -15.01 4.07 4.42
C ALA A 4 -15.56 3.85 5.84
N PRO A 5 -16.51 4.70 6.31
CA PRO A 5 -17.08 4.55 7.65
C PRO A 5 -17.65 3.15 7.94
N ALA A 6 -18.21 2.51 6.91
CA ALA A 6 -18.75 1.14 6.98
C ALA A 6 -17.68 0.08 7.27
N ASP A 7 -16.42 0.32 6.88
CA ASP A 7 -15.31 -0.62 7.00
C ASP A 7 -14.50 -0.43 8.30
N LEU A 8 -14.84 0.57 9.12
CA LEU A 8 -14.17 0.82 10.40
C LEU A 8 -14.20 -0.36 11.36
N PRO A 9 -15.30 -1.15 11.50
CA PRO A 9 -15.30 -2.33 12.35
C PRO A 9 -14.28 -3.38 11.87
N LEU A 10 -14.20 -3.62 10.55
CA LEU A 10 -13.25 -4.55 9.96
C LEU A 10 -11.82 -4.13 10.24
N MET A 11 -11.50 -2.85 10.04
CA MET A 11 -10.18 -2.30 10.35
C MET A 11 -9.81 -2.46 11.82
N LYS A 12 -10.75 -2.21 12.75
CA LYS A 12 -10.50 -2.38 14.19
C LYS A 12 -10.28 -3.83 14.60
N SER A 13 -10.88 -4.78 13.89
CA SER A 13 -10.69 -6.22 14.13
C SER A 13 -9.48 -6.82 13.42
N ALA A 14 -8.79 -6.06 12.56
CA ALA A 14 -7.66 -6.56 11.80
C ALA A 14 -6.50 -6.95 12.74
N THR A 15 -5.95 -8.15 12.54
CA THR A 15 -4.86 -8.71 13.35
C THR A 15 -3.48 -8.45 12.73
N HIS A 16 -3.44 -8.15 11.44
CA HIS A 16 -2.21 -8.03 10.66
C HIS A 16 -2.12 -6.67 9.98
N PHE A 17 -0.89 -6.15 9.90
CA PHE A 17 -0.56 -4.95 9.15
C PHE A 17 0.47 -5.30 8.09
N ASN A 18 0.27 -4.82 6.86
CA ASN A 18 1.22 -5.03 5.79
C ASN A 18 2.14 -3.80 5.63
N PRO A 19 3.46 -3.95 5.84
CA PRO A 19 4.42 -2.85 5.66
C PRO A 19 4.67 -2.46 4.20
N VAL A 20 4.08 -3.19 3.24
CA VAL A 20 4.33 -3.11 1.80
C VAL A 20 5.72 -3.63 1.42
N ASP A 21 6.25 -4.56 2.22
CA ASP A 21 7.40 -5.37 1.83
C ASP A 21 6.94 -6.45 0.85
N LEU A 22 7.34 -6.33 -0.42
CA LEU A 22 6.85 -7.16 -1.51
C LEU A 22 7.99 -7.81 -2.27
N VAL A 23 7.87 -9.12 -2.50
CA VAL A 23 8.62 -9.83 -3.54
C VAL A 23 7.67 -10.13 -4.69
N CYS A 24 7.99 -9.64 -5.89
CA CYS A 24 7.16 -9.80 -7.08
C CYS A 24 7.82 -10.75 -8.08
N GLY A 25 7.14 -11.86 -8.39
CA GLY A 25 7.48 -12.70 -9.54
C GLY A 25 7.08 -11.98 -10.83
N VAL A 26 8.05 -11.53 -11.63
CA VAL A 26 7.79 -10.79 -12.88
C VAL A 26 7.82 -11.65 -14.13
N ARG A 27 7.96 -12.97 -13.98
CA ARG A 27 8.02 -13.94 -15.06
C ARG A 27 6.99 -15.05 -14.88
N ASP A 28 6.45 -15.52 -16.00
CA ASP A 28 5.59 -16.69 -16.06
C ASP A 28 6.39 -18.00 -15.95
N ALA A 29 5.68 -19.14 -15.92
CA ALA A 29 6.28 -20.46 -15.80
C ALA A 29 7.15 -20.85 -17.03
N GLN A 30 7.00 -20.16 -18.15
CA GLN A 30 7.77 -20.34 -19.38
C GLN A 30 8.96 -19.37 -19.46
N GLY A 31 9.14 -18.49 -18.46
CA GLY A 31 10.21 -17.49 -18.38
C GLY A 31 9.88 -16.16 -19.08
N GLY A 32 8.70 -16.04 -19.69
CA GLY A 32 8.19 -14.81 -20.31
C GLY A 32 7.90 -13.74 -19.28
N HIS A 33 8.04 -12.46 -19.64
CA HIS A 33 7.75 -11.35 -18.74
C HIS A 33 6.26 -11.06 -18.67
N PHE A 34 5.73 -10.85 -17.47
CA PHE A 34 4.39 -10.30 -17.30
C PHE A 34 4.35 -8.82 -17.67
N ASP A 35 3.32 -8.40 -18.40
CA ASP A 35 2.95 -6.99 -18.51
C ASP A 35 2.05 -6.61 -17.33
N LEU A 36 2.66 -6.09 -16.25
CA LEU A 36 1.97 -5.74 -15.01
C LEU A 36 0.84 -4.71 -15.20
N ARG A 37 0.89 -3.89 -16.25
CA ARG A 37 -0.15 -2.89 -16.55
C ARG A 37 -1.50 -3.52 -16.86
N ARG A 38 -1.51 -4.78 -17.31
CA ARG A 38 -2.74 -5.57 -17.55
C ARG A 38 -3.47 -5.96 -16.27
N TYR A 39 -2.82 -5.76 -15.12
CA TYR A 39 -3.31 -6.10 -13.79
C TYR A 39 -3.58 -4.84 -12.96
N VAL A 40 -3.75 -3.69 -13.62
CA VAL A 40 -4.21 -2.45 -13.00
C VAL A 40 -5.71 -2.34 -13.23
N ASP A 41 -6.48 -2.18 -12.15
CA ASP A 41 -7.89 -1.81 -12.24
C ASP A 41 -8.01 -0.27 -12.25
N PRO A 42 -8.36 0.35 -13.40
CA PRO A 42 -8.47 1.79 -13.50
C PRO A 42 -9.65 2.37 -12.70
N ALA A 43 -10.63 1.55 -12.31
CA ALA A 43 -11.82 2.01 -11.59
C ALA A 43 -11.56 2.33 -10.12
N THR A 44 -10.39 1.95 -9.58
CA THR A 44 -10.09 2.09 -8.14
C THR A 44 -9.28 3.34 -7.79
N GLY A 45 -9.04 4.21 -8.77
CA GLY A 45 -8.57 5.56 -8.51
C GLY A 45 -9.57 6.31 -7.64
N PHE A 46 -9.08 7.21 -6.79
CA PHE A 46 -9.92 7.96 -5.85
C PHE A 46 -9.50 9.41 -5.76
N ILE A 47 -10.40 10.26 -5.25
CA ILE A 47 -10.10 11.67 -4.99
C ILE A 47 -9.67 11.83 -3.53
N SER A 48 -8.49 12.39 -3.32
CA SER A 48 -8.00 12.76 -2.00
C SER A 48 -7.97 14.27 -1.81
N SER A 49 -8.27 14.72 -0.59
CA SER A 49 -8.06 16.10 -0.18
C SER A 49 -6.61 16.26 0.27
N LYS A 50 -5.91 17.23 -0.29
CA LYS A 50 -4.54 17.60 0.08
C LYS A 50 -4.46 19.11 0.25
N SER A 51 -3.42 19.57 0.93
CA SER A 51 -3.04 20.98 0.94
C SER A 51 -1.67 21.15 0.28
N SER A 52 -1.49 22.22 -0.48
CA SER A 52 -0.20 22.60 -1.06
C SER A 52 -0.06 24.11 -1.02
N SER A 53 1.05 24.60 -0.46
CA SER A 53 1.32 26.03 -0.26
C SER A 53 0.15 26.79 0.39
N GLY A 54 -0.48 26.18 1.41
CA GLY A 54 -1.60 26.77 2.14
C GLY A 54 -2.95 26.74 1.41
N ARG A 55 -3.03 26.14 0.23
CA ARG A 55 -4.27 25.99 -0.55
C ARG A 55 -4.77 24.55 -0.50
N GLU A 56 -6.05 24.41 -0.18
CA GLU A 56 -6.77 23.13 -0.31
C GLU A 56 -6.94 22.75 -1.78
N LEU A 57 -6.67 21.48 -2.08
CA LEU A 57 -6.80 20.91 -3.41
C LEU A 57 -7.39 19.49 -3.33
N ARG A 58 -8.10 19.12 -4.40
CA ARG A 58 -8.53 17.74 -4.63
C ARG A 58 -7.58 17.14 -5.66
N ALA A 59 -6.92 16.04 -5.29
CA ALA A 59 -6.04 15.30 -6.17
C ALA A 59 -6.72 13.99 -6.60
N GLN A 60 -6.63 13.66 -7.89
CA GLN A 60 -6.96 12.33 -8.36
C GLN A 60 -5.75 11.42 -8.14
N GLU A 61 -5.90 10.44 -7.25
CA GLU A 61 -4.91 9.38 -7.06
C GLU A 61 -5.25 8.23 -8.00
N LEU A 62 -4.27 7.88 -8.84
CA LEU A 62 -4.35 6.69 -9.67
C LEU A 62 -4.34 5.44 -8.77
N PRO A 63 -4.76 4.28 -9.31
CA PRO A 63 -4.69 3.01 -8.58
C PRO A 63 -3.31 2.81 -7.99
N GLY A 64 -3.23 2.80 -6.65
CA GLY A 64 -2.03 2.42 -5.93
C GLY A 64 -1.90 0.90 -5.88
N LEU A 65 -0.78 0.41 -5.36
CA LEU A 65 -0.48 -1.02 -5.36
C LEU A 65 -1.63 -1.84 -4.77
N TRP A 66 -2.03 -1.56 -3.52
CA TRP A 66 -3.06 -2.31 -2.80
C TRP A 66 -4.50 -2.07 -3.25
N ASN A 67 -4.81 -0.85 -3.67
CA ASN A 67 -6.18 -0.50 -4.02
C ASN A 67 -6.51 -0.79 -5.50
N GLY A 68 -5.56 -1.15 -6.36
CA GLY A 68 -5.92 -1.70 -7.68
C GLY A 68 -4.81 -1.92 -8.70
N SER A 69 -3.57 -1.46 -8.46
CA SER A 69 -2.45 -1.76 -9.36
C SER A 69 -1.94 -3.20 -9.27
N MET A 70 -2.43 -3.98 -8.29
CA MET A 70 -2.20 -5.43 -8.17
C MET A 70 -3.46 -6.27 -8.42
N ALA A 71 -4.43 -5.74 -9.16
CA ALA A 71 -5.69 -6.43 -9.41
C ALA A 71 -5.46 -7.82 -10.03
N ARG A 72 -6.07 -8.83 -9.41
CA ARG A 72 -5.99 -10.25 -9.83
C ARG A 72 -4.59 -10.89 -9.72
N TRP A 73 -3.70 -10.34 -8.92
CA TRP A 73 -2.46 -11.03 -8.59
C TRP A 73 -2.75 -12.27 -7.73
N ASN A 74 -1.99 -13.34 -7.94
CA ASN A 74 -1.91 -14.43 -6.99
C ASN A 74 -0.99 -13.98 -5.85
N THR A 75 -1.57 -13.72 -4.68
CA THR A 75 -0.83 -13.15 -3.53
C THR A 75 -0.75 -14.15 -2.40
N VAL A 76 0.44 -14.32 -1.85
CA VAL A 76 0.70 -15.09 -0.64
C VAL A 76 1.20 -14.13 0.43
N PHE A 77 0.57 -14.15 1.61
CA PHE A 77 1.00 -13.37 2.77
C PHE A 77 1.87 -14.24 3.67
N VAL A 78 2.96 -13.64 4.17
CA VAL A 78 3.91 -14.32 5.06
C VAL A 78 4.11 -13.43 6.28
N ASP A 79 3.85 -13.99 7.45
CA ASP A 79 4.12 -13.32 8.72
C ASP A 79 5.63 -13.29 8.97
N VAL A 80 6.12 -12.10 9.31
CA VAL A 80 7.55 -11.86 9.57
C VAL A 80 7.73 -11.21 10.95
N PRO A 81 8.90 -11.38 11.59
CA PRO A 81 9.18 -10.73 12.86
C PRO A 81 9.04 -9.21 12.77
N VAL A 82 8.49 -8.57 13.80
CA VAL A 82 8.31 -7.10 13.82
C VAL A 82 9.63 -6.33 13.62
N SER A 83 10.77 -6.93 13.98
CA SER A 83 12.09 -6.34 13.80
C SER A 83 12.49 -6.11 12.34
N THR A 84 11.83 -6.76 11.37
CA THR A 84 12.08 -6.51 9.94
C THR A 84 11.48 -5.19 9.46
N PHE A 85 10.63 -4.55 10.25
CA PHE A 85 9.93 -3.33 9.87
C PHE A 85 10.18 -2.19 10.85
N SER A 86 10.98 -1.21 10.41
CA SER A 86 11.29 0.01 11.18
C SER A 86 10.87 1.25 10.39
N PRO A 87 9.58 1.64 10.40
CA PRO A 87 9.10 2.79 9.63
C PRO A 87 9.41 4.12 10.33
N VAL A 88 9.71 5.13 9.52
CA VAL A 88 9.76 6.54 9.94
C VAL A 88 8.56 7.26 9.32
N LYS A 89 7.59 7.66 10.15
CA LYS A 89 6.39 8.39 9.75
C LYS A 89 6.41 9.85 10.16
N VAL A 90 7.08 10.14 11.27
CA VAL A 90 7.18 11.47 11.88
C VAL A 90 8.61 11.69 12.37
N VAL A 91 9.05 12.94 12.53
CA VAL A 91 10.46 13.29 12.79
C VAL A 91 11.01 12.57 14.03
N GLN A 92 10.22 12.47 15.09
CA GLN A 92 10.56 11.77 16.33
C GLN A 92 10.83 10.28 16.15
N ASP A 93 10.36 9.65 15.07
CA ASP A 93 10.64 8.24 14.81
C ASP A 93 12.14 8.03 14.57
N LEU A 94 12.86 9.03 14.04
CA LEU A 94 14.32 8.97 13.84
C LEU A 94 15.10 8.85 15.15
N LEU A 95 14.52 9.23 16.29
CA LEU A 95 15.19 9.13 17.60
C LEU A 95 15.16 7.72 18.18
N ARG A 96 14.43 6.77 17.56
CA ARG A 96 14.38 5.39 18.04
C ARG A 96 15.75 4.71 17.83
N PRO A 97 16.19 3.83 18.73
CA PRO A 97 17.50 3.16 18.62
C PRO A 97 17.75 2.42 17.30
N GLN A 98 16.69 1.96 16.64
CA GLN A 98 16.79 1.28 15.33
C GLN A 98 17.17 2.22 14.18
N HIS A 99 17.19 3.55 14.42
CA HIS A 99 17.41 4.60 13.42
C HIS A 99 18.58 5.55 13.76
N GLN A 100 19.32 5.27 14.84
CA GLN A 100 20.55 5.98 15.23
C GLN A 100 21.77 5.18 14.79
#